data_AF-X1H6Y0-F1
#
_entry.id   AF-X1H6Y0-F1
#
_cell.length_a   1.000
_cell.length_b   1.000
_cell.length_c   1.000
_cell.angle_alpha   90.00
_cell.angle_beta   90.00
_cell.angle_gamma   90.00
#
_symmetry.space_group_name_H-M   'P 1'
#
loop_
_entity.id
_entity.type
_entity.pdbx_description
1 polymer ?
#
loop_
_entity_poly.entity_id
_entity_poly.type
_entity_poly.pdbx_seq_one_letter_code
_entity_poly.pdbx_strand_id
1 'polypeptide(L)'
;MIKIDPEFSKYFIEIYAVANTPTYLYRQFRSKEIIRDLANRYLEEDLINYIKKIDSRQDPSISDVANAYAVSVAITFKNSEKVKKLLQSYQFKRLEWISHIIQIWKDTEIPTISFDFNAEIKKIDYEIDMSSSKSTNTVKKVRLKND
;
A
#
# COMPACT_ATOMS: atom_id res chain seq x y z
N MET A 1 0.29 20.11 -12.06
CA MET A 1 1.69 19.65 -11.93
C MET A 1 2.02 19.55 -10.47
N ILE A 2 2.44 18.37 -9.99
CA ILE A 2 2.81 18.14 -8.59
C ILE A 2 3.89 19.13 -8.17
N LYS A 3 3.67 19.79 -7.03
CA LYS A 3 4.66 20.62 -6.34
C LYS A 3 5.00 19.93 -5.02
N ILE A 4 6.28 19.60 -4.86
CA ILE A 4 6.82 19.05 -3.61
C ILE A 4 7.47 20.20 -2.87
N ASP A 5 7.13 20.33 -1.59
CA ASP A 5 7.71 21.32 -0.71
C ASP A 5 9.23 21.10 -0.59
N PRO A 6 10.08 22.14 -0.66
CA PRO A 6 11.52 21.99 -0.48
C PRO A 6 11.94 21.25 0.79
N GLU A 7 11.26 21.47 1.91
CA GLU A 7 11.52 20.77 3.18
C GLU A 7 11.26 19.27 3.04
N PHE A 8 10.15 18.93 2.37
CA PHE A 8 9.79 17.53 2.08
C PHE A 8 10.80 16.90 1.13
N SER A 9 11.26 17.65 0.13
CA SER A 9 12.25 17.15 -0.81
C SER A 9 13.58 16.85 -0.12
N LYS A 10 14.04 17.72 0.77
CA LYS A 10 15.24 17.48 1.59
C LYS A 10 15.10 16.18 2.39
N TYR A 11 13.96 16.01 3.05
CA TYR A 11 13.67 14.79 3.80
C TYR A 11 13.66 13.53 2.91
N PHE A 12 13.12 13.61 1.70
CA PHE A 12 13.13 12.48 0.76
C PHE A 12 14.53 12.12 0.28
N ILE A 13 15.39 13.13 0.08
CA ILE A 13 16.80 12.92 -0.27
C ILE A 13 17.52 12.19 0.86
N GLU A 14 17.28 12.55 2.13
CA GLU A 14 17.90 11.88 3.28
C GLU A 14 17.54 10.38 3.32
N ILE A 15 16.26 10.04 3.13
CA ILE A 15 15.82 8.63 3.06
C ILE A 15 16.47 7.92 1.87
N TYR A 16 16.46 8.56 0.70
CA TYR A 16 17.01 7.98 -0.53
C TYR A 16 18.52 7.75 -0.44
N ALA A 17 19.27 8.70 0.10
CA ALA A 17 20.73 8.66 0.18
C ALA A 17 21.26 7.51 1.05
N VAL A 18 20.51 7.10 2.07
CA VAL A 18 20.86 5.98 2.95
C VAL A 18 20.22 4.66 2.52
N ALA A 19 19.33 4.67 1.53
CA ALA A 19 18.70 3.46 1.04
C ALA A 19 19.68 2.67 0.17
N ASN A 20 19.95 1.43 0.58
CA ASN A 20 20.78 0.49 -0.18
C ASN A 20 19.94 -0.56 -0.95
N THR A 21 18.62 -0.60 -0.72
CA THR A 21 17.71 -1.56 -1.35
C THR A 21 16.34 -0.93 -1.62
N PRO A 22 15.63 -1.37 -2.68
CA PRO A 22 14.27 -0.91 -2.96
C PRO A 22 13.30 -1.25 -1.82
N THR A 23 13.50 -2.39 -1.15
CA THR A 23 12.67 -2.81 0.00
C THR A 23 12.80 -1.86 1.19
N TYR A 24 14.04 -1.47 1.53
CA TYR A 24 14.26 -0.50 2.59
C TYR A 24 13.63 0.85 2.24
N LEU A 25 13.88 1.36 1.03
CA LEU A 25 13.32 2.61 0.53
C LEU A 25 11.79 2.61 0.63
N TYR A 26 11.15 1.55 0.12
CA TYR A 26 9.71 1.36 0.16
C TYR A 26 9.20 1.43 1.60
N ARG A 27 9.75 0.62 2.51
CA ARG A 27 9.31 0.56 3.91
C ARG A 27 9.48 1.91 4.61
N GLN A 28 10.63 2.57 4.41
CA GLN A 28 10.89 3.87 5.03
C GLN A 28 9.88 4.91 4.55
N PHE A 29 9.70 5.11 3.25
CA PHE A 29 8.72 6.06 2.73
C PHE A 29 7.29 5.69 3.13
N ARG A 30 6.91 4.42 2.99
CA ARG A 30 5.55 3.93 3.29
C ARG A 30 5.14 4.16 4.74
N SER A 31 6.11 4.19 5.65
CA SER A 31 5.89 4.47 7.08
C SER A 31 5.60 5.95 7.39
N LYS A 32 5.86 6.88 6.47
CA LYS A 32 5.74 8.33 6.73
C LYS A 32 4.37 8.85 6.34
N GLU A 33 3.74 9.59 7.25
CA GLU A 33 2.42 10.21 7.04
C GLU A 33 2.40 11.14 5.83
N ILE A 34 3.46 11.93 5.66
CA ILE A 34 3.68 12.80 4.51
C ILE A 34 3.54 12.10 3.14
N ILE A 35 3.92 10.82 3.02
CA ILE A 35 3.80 10.07 1.78
C ILE A 35 2.34 9.67 1.53
N ARG A 36 1.60 9.38 2.61
CA ARG A 36 0.15 9.17 2.55
C ARG A 36 -0.58 10.47 2.21
N ASP A 37 -0.18 11.59 2.79
CA ASP A 37 -0.74 12.90 2.47
C ASP A 37 -0.50 13.28 1.01
N LEU A 38 0.70 12.99 0.50
CA LEU A 38 1.03 13.20 -0.91
C LEU A 38 0.12 12.35 -1.81
N ALA A 39 -0.16 11.11 -1.42
CA ALA A 39 -1.14 10.29 -2.13
C ALA A 39 -2.54 10.91 -2.07
N ASN A 40 -3.00 11.36 -0.91
CA ASN A 40 -4.35 11.91 -0.75
C ASN A 40 -4.55 13.24 -1.50
N ARG A 41 -3.50 14.07 -1.58
CA ARG A 41 -3.55 15.41 -2.19
C ARG A 41 -3.68 15.38 -3.72
N TYR A 42 -3.12 14.38 -4.37
CA TYR A 42 -3.03 14.34 -5.84
C TYR A 42 -3.81 13.19 -6.44
N LEU A 43 -4.25 13.35 -7.69
CA LEU A 43 -4.88 12.28 -8.45
C LEU A 43 -3.84 11.26 -8.91
N GLU A 44 -4.25 10.02 -9.19
CA GLU A 44 -3.33 8.97 -9.63
C GLU A 44 -2.61 9.34 -10.93
N GLU A 45 -3.31 9.99 -11.86
CA GLU A 45 -2.74 10.45 -13.12
C GLU A 45 -1.63 11.48 -12.90
N ASP A 46 -1.81 12.41 -11.97
CA ASP A 46 -0.80 13.42 -11.65
C ASP A 46 0.47 12.78 -11.07
N LEU A 47 0.30 11.81 -10.15
CA LEU A 47 1.41 11.05 -9.56
C LEU A 47 2.19 10.32 -10.65
N ILE A 48 1.49 9.63 -11.55
CA ILE A 48 2.09 8.87 -12.65
C ILE A 48 2.81 9.80 -13.62
N ASN A 49 2.16 10.88 -14.05
CA ASN A 49 2.72 11.84 -14.99
C ASN A 49 3.97 12.50 -14.42
N TYR A 50 4.00 12.77 -13.12
CA TYR A 50 5.20 13.26 -12.44
C TYR A 50 6.34 12.24 -12.55
N ILE A 51 6.11 10.98 -12.18
CA ILE A 51 7.14 9.93 -12.24
C ILE A 51 7.67 9.77 -13.68
N LYS A 52 6.78 9.67 -14.67
CA LYS A 52 7.15 9.53 -16.09
C LYS A 52 7.98 10.73 -16.58
N LYS A 53 7.60 11.94 -16.18
CA LYS A 53 8.36 13.15 -16.51
C LYS A 53 9.79 13.05 -15.99
N ILE A 54 9.99 12.62 -14.75
CA ILE A 54 11.33 12.47 -14.18
C ILE A 54 12.11 11.33 -14.87
N ASP A 55 11.48 10.17 -15.11
CA ASP A 55 12.13 9.05 -15.79
C ASP A 55 12.58 9.41 -17.22
N SER A 56 11.85 10.29 -17.90
CA SER A 56 12.20 10.78 -19.24
C SER A 56 13.31 11.84 -19.28
N ARG A 57 13.70 12.44 -18.14
CA ARG A 57 14.74 13.48 -18.12
C ARG A 57 16.11 12.85 -18.39
N GLN A 58 16.93 13.56 -19.17
CA GLN A 58 18.28 13.09 -19.51
C GLN A 58 19.20 13.09 -18.28
N ASP A 59 19.08 14.10 -17.42
CA ASP A 59 19.90 14.30 -16.23
C ASP A 59 19.03 14.81 -15.06
N PRO A 60 18.25 13.94 -14.42
CA PRO A 60 17.46 14.32 -13.26
C PRO A 60 18.36 14.57 -12.05
N SER A 61 18.09 15.64 -11.31
CA SER A 61 18.81 15.90 -10.06
C SER A 61 18.55 14.81 -9.01
N ILE A 62 19.40 14.69 -8.00
CA ILE A 62 19.18 13.77 -6.87
C ILE A 62 17.82 14.05 -6.19
N SER A 63 17.44 15.33 -6.06
CA SER A 63 16.13 15.74 -5.57
C SER A 63 15.01 15.18 -6.44
N ASP A 64 15.10 15.31 -7.77
CA ASP A 64 14.10 14.78 -8.69
C ASP A 64 13.95 13.26 -8.53
N VAL A 65 15.05 12.53 -8.43
CA VAL A 65 15.05 11.07 -8.28
C VAL A 65 14.42 10.66 -6.94
N ALA A 66 14.86 11.26 -5.83
CA ALA A 66 14.32 10.98 -4.50
C ALA A 66 12.81 11.30 -4.43
N ASN A 67 12.41 12.43 -5.00
CA ASN A 67 11.02 12.83 -5.12
C ASN A 67 10.21 11.83 -5.96
N ALA A 68 10.73 11.39 -7.10
CA ALA A 68 10.04 10.42 -7.94
C ALA A 68 9.84 9.08 -7.21
N TYR A 69 10.81 8.64 -6.41
CA TYR A 69 10.64 7.45 -5.56
C TYR A 69 9.60 7.66 -4.45
N ALA A 70 9.61 8.81 -3.77
CA ALA A 70 8.58 9.16 -2.78
C ALA A 70 7.17 9.13 -3.39
N VAL A 71 7.01 9.72 -4.59
CA VAL A 71 5.75 9.72 -5.37
C VAL A 71 5.37 8.31 -5.81
N SER A 72 6.36 7.49 -6.19
CA SER A 72 6.15 6.08 -6.55
C SER A 72 5.69 5.24 -5.36
N VAL A 73 6.12 5.55 -4.14
CA VAL A 73 5.58 4.89 -2.95
C VAL A 73 4.20 5.46 -2.60
N ALA A 74 3.97 6.76 -2.78
CA ALA A 74 2.67 7.39 -2.54
C ALA A 74 1.56 6.75 -3.40
N ILE A 75 1.84 6.43 -4.67
CA ILE A 75 0.87 5.80 -5.56
C ILE A 75 0.33 4.47 -5.02
N THR A 76 1.12 3.75 -4.22
CA THR A 76 0.71 2.46 -3.62
C THR A 76 -0.35 2.63 -2.52
N PHE A 77 -0.70 3.86 -2.11
CA PHE A 77 -1.87 4.13 -1.26
C PHE A 77 -3.18 4.21 -2.06
N LYS A 78 -3.13 4.38 -3.39
CA LYS A 78 -4.33 4.66 -4.20
C LYS A 78 -5.15 3.43 -4.56
N ASN A 79 -4.61 2.22 -4.37
CA ASN A 79 -5.21 0.91 -4.68
C ASN A 79 -6.37 0.97 -5.70
N SER A 80 -6.05 1.34 -6.93
CA SER A 80 -7.02 1.41 -8.03
C SER A 80 -6.56 0.58 -9.22
N GLU A 81 -7.50 -0.07 -9.91
CA GLU A 81 -7.24 -0.82 -11.14
C GLU A 81 -6.51 0.03 -12.20
N LYS A 82 -6.77 1.34 -12.18
CA LYS A 82 -6.10 2.33 -13.03
C LYS A 82 -4.60 2.40 -12.75
N VAL A 83 -4.20 2.42 -11.48
CA VAL A 83 -2.79 2.37 -11.08
C VAL A 83 -2.16 1.05 -11.54
N LYS A 84 -2.84 -0.08 -11.33
CA LYS A 84 -2.33 -1.40 -11.74
C LYS A 84 -2.06 -1.47 -13.25
N LYS A 85 -3.02 -1.05 -14.08
CA LYS A 85 -2.89 -1.02 -15.55
C LYS A 85 -1.78 -0.07 -16.02
N LEU A 86 -1.67 1.11 -15.41
CA LEU A 86 -0.69 2.10 -15.82
C LEU A 86 0.74 1.71 -15.42
N LEU A 87 0.91 1.03 -14.29
CA LEU A 87 2.20 0.49 -13.86
C LEU A 87 2.65 -0.73 -14.68
N GLN A 88 1.72 -1.49 -15.27
CA GLN A 88 2.04 -2.61 -16.17
C GLN A 88 2.46 -2.15 -17.57
N SER A 89 1.95 -1.01 -18.04
CA SER A 89 2.16 -0.53 -19.42
C SER A 89 3.41 0.33 -19.60
N TYR A 90 4.05 0.80 -18.52
CA TYR A 90 5.20 1.69 -18.60
C TYR A 90 6.47 1.00 -18.09
N GLN A 91 7.49 0.95 -18.95
CA GLN A 91 8.82 0.45 -18.60
C GLN A 91 9.72 1.62 -18.19
N PHE A 92 9.99 1.75 -16.90
CA PHE A 92 10.89 2.76 -16.36
C PHE A 92 12.34 2.44 -16.75
N LYS A 93 13.05 3.42 -17.31
CA LYS A 93 14.42 3.23 -17.81
C LYS A 93 15.49 3.73 -16.86
N ARG A 94 15.20 4.78 -16.09
CA ARG A 94 16.16 5.45 -15.21
C ARG A 94 15.83 5.23 -13.73
N LEU A 95 14.54 5.07 -13.43
CA LEU A 95 14.06 4.83 -12.08
C LEU A 95 13.92 3.32 -11.83
N GLU A 96 15.05 2.62 -11.81
CA GLU A 96 15.14 1.14 -11.82
C GLU A 96 14.42 0.47 -10.65
N TRP A 97 14.37 1.12 -9.47
CA TRP A 97 13.74 0.53 -8.29
C TRP A 97 12.22 0.61 -8.31
N ILE A 98 11.61 1.34 -9.25
CA ILE A 98 10.15 1.44 -9.33
C ILE A 98 9.52 0.09 -9.60
N SER A 99 10.08 -0.71 -10.51
CA SER A 99 9.60 -2.07 -10.80
C SER A 99 9.59 -2.94 -9.53
N HIS A 100 10.62 -2.81 -8.71
CA HIS A 100 10.75 -3.53 -7.44
C HIS A 100 9.75 -3.02 -6.39
N ILE A 101 9.58 -1.71 -6.26
CA ILE A 101 8.57 -1.09 -5.38
C ILE A 101 7.16 -1.60 -5.71
N ILE A 102 6.84 -1.68 -7.00
CA ILE A 102 5.54 -2.18 -7.46
C ILE A 102 5.37 -3.65 -7.12
N GLN A 103 6.42 -4.46 -7.30
CA GLN A 103 6.37 -5.87 -6.95
C GLN A 103 6.15 -6.07 -5.45
N ILE A 104 6.91 -5.35 -4.61
CA ILE A 104 6.74 -5.37 -3.15
C ILE A 104 5.31 -4.98 -2.76
N TRP A 105 4.76 -3.94 -3.38
CA TRP A 105 3.38 -3.54 -3.14
C TRP A 105 2.40 -4.66 -3.50
N LYS A 106 2.49 -5.26 -4.69
CA LYS A 106 1.62 -6.38 -5.09
C LYS A 106 1.72 -7.56 -4.14
N ASP A 107 2.92 -7.90 -3.69
CA ASP A 107 3.16 -9.02 -2.78
C ASP A 107 2.62 -8.74 -1.36
N THR A 108 2.44 -7.47 -1.02
CA THR A 108 1.92 -7.02 0.29
C THR A 108 0.47 -6.53 0.25
N GLU A 109 -0.15 -6.48 -0.93
CA GLU A 109 -1.59 -6.28 -1.05
C GLU A 109 -2.29 -7.48 -0.40
N ILE A 110 -2.87 -7.27 0.78
CA ILE A 110 -3.88 -8.19 1.29
C ILE A 110 -5.05 -8.09 0.30
N PRO A 111 -5.46 -9.20 -0.35
CA PRO A 111 -6.62 -9.17 -1.22
C PRO A 111 -7.79 -8.62 -0.41
N THR A 112 -8.36 -7.49 -0.84
CA THR A 112 -9.69 -7.07 -0.38
C THR A 112 -10.69 -8.07 -0.94
N ILE A 113 -10.75 -9.26 -0.33
CA ILE A 113 -11.90 -10.14 -0.46
C ILE A 113 -13.01 -9.36 0.24
N SER A 114 -13.92 -8.79 -0.54
CA SER A 114 -15.23 -8.41 0.00
C SER A 114 -15.90 -9.70 0.45
N PHE A 115 -15.67 -10.08 1.72
CA PHE A 115 -16.51 -11.07 2.36
C PHE A 115 -17.89 -10.43 2.47
N ASP A 116 -18.79 -10.84 1.60
CA ASP A 116 -20.20 -10.49 1.67
C ASP A 116 -20.75 -11.18 2.92
N PHE A 117 -20.79 -10.45 4.04
CA PHE A 117 -21.35 -10.94 5.31
C PHE A 117 -22.88 -11.14 5.26
N ASN A 118 -23.50 -11.06 4.07
CA ASN A 118 -24.90 -11.40 3.85
C ASN A 118 -25.19 -12.91 3.80
N ALA A 119 -24.22 -13.77 4.12
CA ALA A 119 -24.54 -15.15 4.47
C ALA A 119 -25.38 -15.14 5.76
N GLU A 120 -26.66 -15.48 5.61
CA GLU A 120 -27.67 -15.58 6.67
C GLU A 120 -27.04 -15.97 8.02
N ILE A 121 -27.11 -15.06 8.99
CA ILE A 121 -26.87 -15.40 10.39
C ILE A 121 -28.01 -16.33 10.80
N LYS A 122 -27.88 -17.63 10.54
CA LYS A 122 -28.67 -18.64 11.24
C LYS A 122 -28.33 -18.47 12.71
N LYS A 123 -29.30 -18.02 13.50
CA LYS A 123 -29.18 -17.89 14.96
C LYS A 123 -28.63 -19.22 15.50
N ILE A 124 -27.42 -19.18 16.03
CA ILE A 124 -26.85 -20.29 16.78
C ILE A 124 -27.23 -20.04 18.23
N ASP A 125 -28.19 -20.80 18.75
CA ASP A 125 -28.50 -20.81 20.18
C ASP A 125 -27.39 -21.59 20.89
N TYR A 126 -26.61 -20.89 21.72
CA TYR A 126 -25.62 -21.52 22.58
C TYR A 126 -26.25 -21.76 23.96
N GLU A 127 -26.43 -23.02 24.36
CA GLU A 127 -26.61 -23.38 25.77
C GLU A 127 -25.23 -23.40 26.44
N ILE A 128 -24.95 -22.34 27.20
CA ILE A 128 -23.75 -22.26 28.04
C ILE A 128 -24.14 -22.79 29.44
N ASP A 129 -23.69 -23.99 29.76
CA ASP A 129 -23.77 -24.53 31.12
C ASP A 129 -22.72 -23.84 31.99
N MET A 130 -23.17 -23.01 32.93
CA MET A 130 -22.32 -22.27 33.87
C MET A 130 -22.08 -23.02 35.19
N SER A 131 -22.27 -24.34 35.23
CA SER A 131 -21.93 -25.13 36.42
C SER A 131 -20.46 -25.62 36.39
N SER A 132 -19.71 -25.17 37.40
CA SER A 132 -18.33 -25.54 37.76
C SER A 132 -17.18 -24.71 37.18
N SER A 133 -16.65 -23.88 38.07
CA SER A 133 -15.41 -23.11 37.99
C SER A 133 -14.17 -24.00 37.80
N LYS A 134 -13.63 -24.01 36.57
CA LYS A 134 -12.20 -23.85 36.24
C LYS A 134 -12.07 -23.77 34.71
N SER A 135 -11.30 -22.80 34.27
CA SER A 135 -11.27 -22.22 32.93
C SER A 135 -10.81 -23.19 31.83
N THR A 136 -11.76 -23.75 31.08
CA THR A 136 -11.63 -24.12 29.66
C THR A 136 -13.05 -24.38 29.10
N ASN A 137 -13.63 -23.40 28.42
CA ASN A 137 -14.92 -23.58 27.74
C ASN A 137 -14.75 -24.56 26.58
N THR A 138 -15.13 -25.81 26.82
CA THR A 138 -15.09 -26.88 25.82
C THR A 138 -16.51 -27.03 25.26
N VAL A 139 -16.74 -26.62 24.02
CA VAL A 139 -18.04 -26.77 23.35
C VAL A 139 -18.32 -28.26 23.16
N LYS A 140 -19.33 -28.80 23.87
CA LYS A 140 -19.60 -30.26 23.89
C LYS A 140 -20.53 -30.75 22.79
N LYS A 141 -21.31 -29.89 22.12
CA LYS A 141 -22.22 -30.35 21.07
C LYS A 141 -22.69 -29.23 20.15
N VAL A 142 -22.65 -29.49 18.85
CA VAL A 142 -23.33 -28.67 17.83
C VAL A 142 -24.44 -29.54 17.24
N ARG A 143 -25.69 -29.08 17.28
CA ARG A 143 -26.80 -29.68 16.53
C ARG A 143 -27.35 -28.64 15.56
N LEU A 144 -27.31 -28.96 14.28
CA LEU A 144 -27.98 -28.20 13.23
C LEU A 144 -29.44 -28.64 13.19
N LYS A 145 -30.38 -27.69 13.30
CA LYS A 145 -31.76 -27.92 12.88
C LYS A 145 -31.83 -27.71 11.37
N ASN A 146 -32.34 -28.72 10.68
CA ASN A 146 -32.85 -28.57 9.32
C ASN A 146 -34.37 -28.45 9.45
N ASP A 147 -34.90 -27.28 9.09
CA ASP A 147 -36.32 -27.13 8.76
C ASP A 147 -36.54 -27.52 7.30
#